data_AF-A0A1Y2AZN6-F1
#
_entry.id   AF-A0A1Y2AZN6-F1
#
_cell.length_a   1.000
_cell.length_b   1.000
_cell.length_c   1.000
_cell.angle_alpha   90.00
_cell.angle_beta   90.00
_cell.angle_gamma   90.00
#
_symmetry.space_group_name_H-M   'P 1'
#
loop_
_entity.id
_entity.type
_entity.pdbx_description
1 polymer ?
#
loop_
_entity_poly.entity_id
_entity_poly.type
_entity_poly.pdbx_seq_one_letter_code
_entity_poly.pdbx_strand_id
1 'polypeptide(L)'
;MDDKIRSKQNQLMSKRLLHLEDSMSKSQKRRCRRRRSMAKASAYIELPKLTAQLADTSQSLVVLSHLAEVDLPKFRVLKVCHSQSRLEKIRSLEALNGDRPMGCITLDEAKQHLDVTIVKDGFSVLWDEEQGTCVGVISFRNLNKLDEVERDKTIRLFEVLDKVCATTNNLAKTNGAKCLGRMHAWGWSPSFAPSKAVKRYKPAPGSDKTQKWDELAGGEIEEVAAHLETRFRKTYRCGFEAVKTTAEEHHVVPFSASNPNCSKLQAGPNSLTVTKNGFSNRQHQDHDLSPYTFGMFFAGNATDGRFNGDVHGGNGKVIGGEFFWGGYGIVVGTAADDEFVELMWRGPQDFHGTLACRLGDGQSWKNVSRWGCSMQMTKAYRQRSLKYMDHKGQFPEELIDD
;
A
#
# COMPACT_ATOMS: atom_id res chain seq x y z
N MET A 1 -9.88 -13.89 -27.98
CA MET A 1 -9.39 -15.25 -27.61
C MET A 1 -9.28 -15.38 -26.09
N ASP A 2 -9.06 -14.27 -25.38
CA ASP A 2 -8.84 -14.22 -23.92
C ASP A 2 -10.06 -14.54 -23.05
N ASP A 3 -11.29 -14.22 -23.46
CA ASP A 3 -12.48 -14.56 -22.67
C ASP A 3 -12.70 -16.07 -22.54
N LYS A 4 -12.32 -16.84 -23.57
CA LYS A 4 -12.36 -18.32 -23.50
C LYS A 4 -11.29 -18.88 -22.56
N ILE A 5 -10.14 -18.23 -22.46
CA ILE A 5 -9.06 -18.62 -21.54
C ILE A 5 -9.45 -18.29 -20.10
N ARG A 6 -9.99 -17.09 -19.86
CA ARG A 6 -10.49 -16.65 -18.55
C ARG A 6 -11.65 -17.53 -18.05
N SER A 7 -12.58 -17.87 -18.94
CA SER A 7 -13.68 -18.79 -18.63
C SER A 7 -13.18 -20.19 -18.25
N LYS A 8 -12.19 -20.73 -18.98
CA LYS A 8 -11.56 -22.01 -18.65
C LYS A 8 -10.79 -21.98 -17.32
N GLN A 9 -10.08 -20.89 -17.02
CA GLN A 9 -9.39 -20.74 -15.73
C GLN A 9 -10.37 -20.66 -14.55
N ASN A 10 -11.48 -19.94 -14.71
CA ASN A 10 -12.54 -19.88 -13.70
C ASN A 10 -13.21 -21.24 -13.48
N GLN A 11 -13.48 -22.00 -14.56
CA GLN A 11 -14.00 -23.36 -14.45
C GLN A 11 -13.01 -24.31 -13.75
N LEU A 12 -11.71 -24.18 -14.03
CA LEU A 12 -10.67 -25.01 -13.40
C LEU A 12 -10.51 -24.70 -11.91
N MET A 13 -10.56 -23.42 -11.53
CA MET A 13 -10.53 -22.98 -10.12
C MET A 13 -11.76 -23.49 -9.35
N SER A 14 -12.96 -23.39 -9.94
CA SER A 14 -14.18 -23.96 -9.34
C SER A 14 -14.08 -25.47 -9.13
N LYS A 15 -13.52 -26.22 -10.10
CA LYS A 15 -13.30 -27.67 -9.95
C LYS A 15 -12.29 -28.00 -8.84
N ARG A 16 -11.20 -27.24 -8.70
CA ARG A 16 -10.22 -27.42 -7.63
C ARG A 16 -10.80 -27.13 -6.25
N LEU A 17 -11.63 -26.10 -6.12
CA LEU A 17 -12.33 -25.78 -4.88
C LEU A 17 -13.30 -26.89 -4.47
N LEU A 18 -14.05 -27.46 -5.42
CA LEU A 18 -14.93 -28.60 -5.14
C LEU A 18 -14.15 -29.83 -4.67
N HIS A 19 -13.00 -30.12 -5.28
CA HIS A 19 -12.17 -31.26 -4.90
C HIS A 19 -11.52 -31.07 -3.51
N LEU A 20 -11.06 -29.85 -3.20
CA LEU A 20 -10.57 -29.49 -1.87
C LEU A 20 -11.66 -29.62 -0.81
N GLU A 21 -12.87 -29.12 -1.10
CA GLU A 21 -14.01 -29.33 -0.22
C GLU A 21 -14.27 -30.81 -0.03
N ASP A 22 -14.22 -31.64 -1.06
CA ASP A 22 -14.45 -33.08 -0.96
C ASP A 22 -13.43 -33.82 -0.09
N SER A 23 -12.17 -33.38 -0.10
CA SER A 23 -11.09 -33.92 0.74
C SER A 23 -11.20 -33.57 2.24
N MET A 24 -12.05 -32.60 2.61
CA MET A 24 -12.25 -32.22 4.01
C MET A 24 -13.08 -33.26 4.77
N SER A 25 -12.72 -33.50 6.04
CA SER A 25 -13.55 -34.29 6.95
C SER A 25 -14.95 -33.69 7.10
N LYS A 26 -15.95 -34.54 7.40
CA LYS A 26 -17.34 -34.09 7.60
C LYS A 26 -17.48 -32.98 8.67
N SER A 27 -16.64 -32.99 9.70
CA SER A 27 -16.61 -31.95 10.75
C SER A 27 -16.06 -30.62 10.23
N GLN A 28 -14.99 -30.64 9.43
CA GLN A 28 -14.42 -29.46 8.78
C GLN A 28 -15.39 -28.86 7.75
N LYS A 29 -16.05 -29.69 6.92
CA LYS A 29 -17.11 -29.26 5.98
C LYS A 29 -18.24 -28.53 6.72
N ARG A 30 -18.72 -29.10 7.84
CA ARG A 30 -19.77 -28.50 8.69
C ARG A 30 -19.31 -27.18 9.32
N ARG A 31 -18.09 -27.11 9.85
CA ARG A 31 -17.54 -25.89 10.47
C ARG A 31 -17.35 -24.77 9.45
N CYS A 32 -16.86 -25.09 8.25
CA CYS A 32 -16.67 -24.12 7.17
C CYS A 32 -18.02 -23.61 6.62
N ARG A 33 -19.00 -24.51 6.40
CA ARG A 33 -20.37 -24.12 6.01
C ARG A 33 -21.06 -23.27 7.07
N ARG A 34 -20.93 -23.61 8.36
CA ARG A 34 -21.54 -22.84 9.46
C ARG A 34 -20.88 -21.47 9.64
N ARG A 35 -19.55 -21.36 9.51
CA ARG A 35 -18.85 -20.06 9.49
C ARG A 35 -19.27 -19.19 8.31
N ARG A 36 -19.29 -19.73 7.09
CA ARG A 36 -19.78 -19.02 5.89
C ARG A 36 -21.24 -18.59 6.04
N SER A 37 -22.09 -19.43 6.61
CA SER A 37 -23.52 -19.13 6.85
C SER A 37 -23.72 -18.02 7.88
N MET A 38 -22.99 -18.01 8.99
CA MET A 38 -23.10 -16.96 10.00
C MET A 38 -22.47 -15.64 9.56
N ALA A 39 -21.33 -15.68 8.86
CA ALA A 39 -20.70 -14.51 8.26
C ALA A 39 -21.61 -13.87 7.19
N LYS A 40 -22.20 -14.70 6.31
CA LYS A 40 -23.22 -14.23 5.37
C LYS A 40 -24.43 -13.66 6.11
N ALA A 41 -24.98 -14.34 7.11
CA ALA A 41 -26.14 -13.81 7.84
C ALA A 41 -25.86 -12.45 8.51
N SER A 42 -24.69 -12.25 9.12
CA SER A 42 -24.31 -10.96 9.71
C SER A 42 -24.08 -9.87 8.66
N ALA A 43 -23.43 -10.21 7.53
CA ALA A 43 -23.25 -9.29 6.41
C ALA A 43 -24.60 -8.90 5.79
N TYR A 44 -25.54 -9.85 5.66
CA TYR A 44 -26.88 -9.63 5.11
C TYR A 44 -27.81 -8.80 6.01
N ILE A 45 -27.54 -8.71 7.32
CA ILE A 45 -28.31 -7.83 8.23
C ILE A 45 -27.86 -6.37 8.10
N GLU A 46 -26.56 -6.13 7.86
CA GLU A 46 -26.02 -4.78 7.71
C GLU A 46 -26.04 -4.29 6.24
N LEU A 47 -26.03 -5.20 5.26
CA LEU A 47 -26.04 -4.85 3.82
C LEU A 47 -27.24 -3.96 3.43
N PRO A 48 -28.49 -4.20 3.85
CA PRO A 48 -29.62 -3.34 3.49
C PRO A 48 -29.53 -1.94 4.10
N LYS A 49 -29.02 -1.81 5.33
CA LYS A 49 -28.77 -0.50 5.97
C LYS A 49 -27.66 0.26 5.23
N LEU A 50 -26.59 -0.45 4.87
CA LEU A 50 -25.48 0.11 4.09
C LEU A 50 -25.91 0.48 2.65
N THR A 51 -26.73 -0.37 2.03
CA THR A 51 -27.31 -0.13 0.69
C THR A 51 -28.21 1.09 0.72
N ALA A 52 -29.01 1.29 1.77
CA ALA A 52 -29.81 2.51 1.94
C ALA A 52 -28.94 3.76 2.20
N GLN A 53 -27.84 3.62 2.95
CA GLN A 53 -26.89 4.72 3.22
C GLN A 53 -26.05 5.11 2.00
N LEU A 54 -25.82 4.16 1.09
CA LEU A 54 -24.99 4.32 -0.08
C LEU A 54 -25.82 4.42 -1.38
N ALA A 55 -27.15 4.39 -1.35
CA ALA A 55 -28.00 4.15 -2.53
C ALA A 55 -27.80 5.12 -3.72
N ASP A 56 -27.15 6.27 -3.53
CA ASP A 56 -27.19 7.39 -4.46
C ASP A 56 -25.96 7.56 -5.37
N THR A 57 -25.02 6.60 -5.39
CA THR A 57 -23.87 6.69 -6.32
C THR A 57 -23.48 5.37 -6.96
N SER A 58 -22.91 5.43 -8.16
CA SER A 58 -22.34 4.25 -8.85
C SER A 58 -21.18 3.61 -8.07
N GLN A 59 -20.46 4.37 -7.24
CA GLN A 59 -19.38 3.85 -6.40
C GLN A 59 -19.89 2.92 -5.28
N SER A 60 -21.09 3.21 -4.77
CA SER A 60 -21.73 2.47 -3.69
C SER A 60 -22.04 1.02 -4.02
N LEU A 61 -22.58 0.75 -5.21
CA LEU A 61 -22.83 -0.61 -5.68
C LEU A 61 -21.52 -1.39 -5.81
N VAL A 62 -20.41 -0.73 -6.14
CA VAL A 62 -19.13 -1.41 -6.27
C VAL A 62 -18.52 -1.70 -4.90
N VAL A 63 -18.62 -0.77 -3.94
CA VAL A 63 -18.24 -1.03 -2.54
C VAL A 63 -19.07 -2.21 -2.00
N LEU A 64 -20.39 -2.22 -2.19
CA LEU A 64 -21.26 -3.31 -1.77
C LEU A 64 -20.93 -4.64 -2.47
N SER A 65 -20.59 -4.63 -3.76
CA SER A 65 -20.17 -5.83 -4.49
C SER A 65 -18.87 -6.40 -3.97
N HIS A 66 -17.93 -5.53 -3.57
CA HIS A 66 -16.67 -5.91 -2.95
C HIS A 66 -16.93 -6.52 -1.56
N LEU A 67 -17.84 -5.94 -0.77
CA LEU A 67 -18.20 -6.43 0.56
C LEU A 67 -18.93 -7.77 0.54
N ALA A 68 -19.67 -8.08 -0.53
CA ALA A 68 -20.33 -9.37 -0.68
C ALA A 68 -19.35 -10.55 -0.83
N GLU A 69 -18.11 -10.28 -1.24
CA GLU A 69 -17.08 -11.30 -1.51
C GLU A 69 -16.08 -11.50 -0.35
N VAL A 70 -16.02 -10.59 0.62
CA VAL A 70 -14.99 -10.61 1.68
C VAL A 70 -15.63 -10.84 3.05
N ASP A 71 -15.26 -11.96 3.70
CA ASP A 71 -15.61 -12.26 5.08
C ASP A 71 -14.81 -11.32 6.02
N LEU A 72 -15.39 -10.15 6.31
CA LEU A 72 -14.75 -9.09 7.10
C LEU A 72 -15.41 -8.97 8.47
N PRO A 73 -14.87 -9.60 9.52
CA PRO A 73 -15.28 -9.27 10.88
C PRO A 73 -14.95 -7.79 11.12
N LYS A 74 -15.95 -7.02 11.55
CA LYS A 74 -15.86 -5.57 11.85
C LYS A 74 -15.68 -4.67 10.62
N PHE A 75 -16.58 -4.81 9.66
CA PHE A 75 -16.75 -3.84 8.58
C PHE A 75 -17.42 -2.55 9.07
N ARG A 76 -16.92 -1.39 8.65
CA ARG A 76 -17.47 -0.05 8.96
C ARG A 76 -17.37 0.89 7.77
N VAL A 77 -18.36 1.77 7.63
CA VAL A 77 -18.26 3.00 6.81
C VAL A 77 -18.12 4.15 7.79
N LEU A 78 -17.00 4.86 7.71
CA LEU A 78 -16.74 6.06 8.48
C LEU A 78 -17.07 7.26 7.60
N LYS A 79 -18.11 7.96 7.99
CA LYS A 79 -18.49 9.22 7.36
C LYS A 79 -17.54 10.31 7.84
N VAL A 80 -16.93 11.01 6.89
CA VAL A 80 -15.91 12.03 7.16
C VAL A 80 -16.23 13.29 6.37
N CYS A 81 -15.75 14.43 6.87
CA CYS A 81 -15.79 15.70 6.16
C CYS A 81 -14.40 16.32 6.18
N HIS A 82 -14.00 16.90 5.06
CA HIS A 82 -12.73 17.60 4.97
C HIS A 82 -12.81 18.91 5.77
N SER A 83 -11.84 19.17 6.65
CA SER A 83 -11.79 20.39 7.45
C SER A 83 -10.56 21.24 7.12
N GLN A 84 -10.81 22.39 6.50
CA GLN A 84 -9.76 23.37 6.19
C GLN A 84 -9.12 23.94 7.47
N SER A 85 -9.92 24.22 8.50
CA SER A 85 -9.42 24.71 9.79
C SER A 85 -8.53 23.67 10.50
N ARG A 86 -8.79 22.38 10.31
CA ARG A 86 -7.90 21.31 10.79
C ARG A 86 -6.56 21.30 10.05
N LEU A 87 -6.56 21.49 8.72
CA LEU A 87 -5.32 21.62 7.95
C LEU A 87 -4.49 22.85 8.37
N GLU A 88 -5.13 23.97 8.67
CA GLU A 88 -4.45 25.17 9.17
C GLU A 88 -3.78 24.90 10.52
N LYS A 89 -4.48 24.25 11.45
CA LYS A 89 -3.91 23.82 12.74
C LYS A 89 -2.72 22.89 12.55
N ILE A 90 -2.81 21.92 11.64
CA ILE A 90 -1.69 21.03 11.29
C ILE A 90 -0.50 21.85 10.80
N ARG A 91 -0.69 22.78 9.85
CA ARG A 91 0.39 23.62 9.34
C ARG A 91 1.02 24.47 10.44
N SER A 92 0.21 25.02 11.36
CA SER A 92 0.71 25.73 12.53
C SER A 92 1.56 24.82 13.43
N LEU A 93 1.12 23.60 13.71
CA LEU A 93 1.89 22.63 14.50
C LEU A 93 3.20 22.26 13.80
N GLU A 94 3.18 22.03 12.48
CA GLU A 94 4.36 21.72 11.68
C GLU A 94 5.30 22.93 11.49
N ALA A 95 4.81 24.17 11.59
CA ALA A 95 5.65 25.37 11.53
C ALA A 95 6.50 25.56 12.81
N LEU A 96 6.06 25.03 13.95
CA LEU A 96 6.80 25.04 15.23
C LEU A 96 8.02 24.08 15.23
N ASN A 97 8.42 23.57 14.08
CA ASN A 97 9.42 22.51 13.92
C ASN A 97 10.85 22.88 14.33
N GLY A 98 11.18 24.17 14.50
CA GLY A 98 12.52 24.61 14.92
C GLY A 98 13.01 23.94 16.21
N ASP A 99 12.09 23.54 17.10
CA ASP A 99 12.39 22.97 18.41
C ASP A 99 12.00 21.49 18.56
N ARG A 100 11.50 20.83 17.50
CA ARG A 100 10.97 19.46 17.61
C ARG A 100 12.05 18.40 17.37
N PRO A 101 12.33 17.49 18.33
CA PRO A 101 13.29 16.39 18.12
C PRO A 101 12.93 15.47 16.95
N MET A 102 11.64 15.37 16.62
CA MET A 102 11.11 14.42 15.64
C MET A 102 10.63 15.06 14.32
N GLY A 103 10.64 16.39 14.22
CA GLY A 103 10.28 17.16 13.01
C GLY A 103 8.85 17.03 12.46
N CYS A 104 8.00 16.26 13.13
CA CYS A 104 6.67 15.84 12.68
C CYS A 104 5.67 15.84 13.87
N ILE A 105 4.37 15.86 13.57
CA ILE A 105 3.29 15.74 14.57
C ILE A 105 3.31 14.34 15.20
N THR A 106 3.19 14.25 16.52
CA THR A 106 3.02 13.00 17.28
C THR A 106 1.56 12.59 17.39
N LEU A 107 1.29 11.32 17.72
CA LEU A 107 -0.07 10.85 17.97
C LEU A 107 -0.76 11.62 19.11
N ASP A 108 -0.05 11.98 20.17
CA ASP A 108 -0.65 12.65 21.32
C ASP A 108 -1.01 14.11 20.99
N GLU A 109 -0.18 14.81 20.22
CA GLU A 109 -0.54 16.13 19.68
C GLU A 109 -1.76 16.05 18.76
N ALA A 110 -1.84 15.02 17.90
CA ALA A 110 -2.99 14.83 17.03
C ALA A 110 -4.29 14.64 17.85
N LYS A 111 -4.26 13.82 18.91
CA LYS A 111 -5.38 13.66 19.84
C LYS A 111 -5.74 14.95 20.55
N GLN A 112 -4.75 15.69 21.04
CA GLN A 112 -4.95 16.88 21.86
C GLN A 112 -5.50 18.06 21.04
N HIS A 113 -5.03 18.23 19.80
CA HIS A 113 -5.24 19.47 19.05
C HIS A 113 -6.15 19.34 17.82
N LEU A 114 -6.34 18.13 17.28
CA LEU A 114 -6.94 17.94 15.96
C LEU A 114 -8.27 17.17 15.96
N ASP A 115 -8.71 16.68 17.13
CA ASP A 115 -9.93 15.88 17.29
C ASP A 115 -9.98 14.72 16.28
N VAL A 116 -9.11 13.73 16.52
CA VAL A 116 -8.89 12.62 15.58
C VAL A 116 -9.64 11.36 15.99
N THR A 117 -10.21 10.69 14.99
CA THR A 117 -10.71 9.32 15.12
C THR A 117 -9.60 8.33 14.78
N ILE A 118 -9.32 7.41 15.70
CA ILE A 118 -8.29 6.38 15.52
C ILE A 118 -8.93 5.05 15.12
N VAL A 119 -8.64 4.58 13.91
CA VAL A 119 -9.06 3.27 13.41
C VAL A 119 -7.99 2.23 13.79
N LYS A 120 -8.35 1.18 14.54
CA LYS A 120 -7.39 0.21 15.08
C LYS A 120 -7.58 -1.24 14.63
N ASP A 121 -8.70 -1.55 13.99
CA ASP A 121 -9.01 -2.91 13.56
C ASP A 121 -10.07 -2.96 12.46
N GLY A 122 -10.22 -4.15 11.88
CA GLY A 122 -11.27 -4.48 10.93
C GLY A 122 -11.04 -3.90 9.54
N PHE A 123 -12.14 -3.60 8.86
CA PHE A 123 -12.15 -3.00 7.53
C PHE A 123 -13.00 -1.75 7.54
N SER A 124 -12.42 -0.63 7.17
CA SER A 124 -13.08 0.67 7.21
C SER A 124 -13.01 1.35 5.85
N VAL A 125 -14.16 1.79 5.35
CA VAL A 125 -14.26 2.69 4.20
C VAL A 125 -14.47 4.10 4.71
N LEU A 126 -13.62 5.03 4.28
CA LEU A 126 -13.76 6.45 4.57
C LEU A 126 -14.59 7.08 3.44
N TRP A 127 -15.77 7.59 3.79
CA TRP A 127 -16.71 8.19 2.84
C TRP A 127 -16.87 9.68 3.14
N ASP A 128 -16.46 10.53 2.19
CA ASP A 128 -16.65 11.97 2.29
C ASP A 128 -18.10 12.31 1.96
N GLU A 129 -18.87 12.75 2.97
CA GLU A 129 -20.29 13.05 2.80
C GLU A 129 -20.55 14.25 1.90
N GLU A 130 -19.64 15.23 1.91
CA GLU A 130 -19.78 16.45 1.13
C GLU A 130 -19.47 16.19 -0.35
N GLN A 131 -18.44 15.39 -0.62
CA GLN A 131 -18.01 15.05 -1.98
C GLN A 131 -18.74 13.82 -2.55
N GLY A 132 -19.43 13.04 -1.72
CA GLY A 132 -20.08 11.80 -2.12
C GLY A 132 -19.11 10.77 -2.71
N THR A 133 -17.92 10.63 -2.12
CA THR A 133 -16.83 9.83 -2.70
C THR A 133 -16.02 9.07 -1.64
N CYS A 134 -15.43 7.95 -2.04
CA CYS A 134 -14.51 7.19 -1.20
C CYS A 134 -13.12 7.85 -1.18
N VAL A 135 -12.69 8.28 0.00
CA VAL A 135 -11.38 8.95 0.19
C VAL A 135 -10.28 7.99 0.62
N GLY A 136 -10.67 6.89 1.26
CA GLY A 136 -9.72 5.87 1.68
C GLY A 136 -10.39 4.56 2.08
N VAL A 137 -9.60 3.50 2.03
CA VAL A 137 -9.96 2.18 2.54
C VAL A 137 -8.84 1.71 3.44
N ILE A 138 -9.19 1.14 4.59
CA ILE A 138 -8.26 0.65 5.60
C ILE A 138 -8.62 -0.81 5.90
N SER A 139 -7.65 -1.71 5.86
CA SER A 139 -7.83 -3.11 6.25
C SER A 139 -6.72 -3.56 7.19
N PHE A 140 -7.10 -3.98 8.39
CA PHE A 140 -6.23 -4.69 9.31
C PHE A 140 -6.34 -6.19 9.04
N ARG A 141 -5.19 -6.84 8.85
CA ARG A 141 -5.09 -8.25 8.46
C ARG A 141 -4.23 -8.99 9.45
N ASN A 142 -4.75 -10.08 9.97
CA ASN A 142 -4.03 -10.95 10.89
C ASN A 142 -3.42 -12.12 10.12
N LEU A 143 -2.09 -12.26 10.15
CA LEU A 143 -1.35 -13.32 9.45
C LEU A 143 -1.81 -14.71 9.87
N ASN A 144 -2.15 -14.91 11.14
CA ASN A 144 -2.61 -16.20 11.67
C ASN A 144 -4.02 -16.58 11.18
N LYS A 145 -4.73 -15.66 10.54
CA LYS A 145 -6.05 -15.91 9.93
C LYS A 145 -5.98 -16.10 8.42
N LEU A 146 -4.82 -15.86 7.80
CA LEU A 146 -4.60 -16.16 6.39
C LEU A 146 -4.46 -17.68 6.21
N ASP A 147 -4.78 -18.17 5.02
CA ASP A 147 -4.33 -19.51 4.64
C ASP A 147 -2.80 -19.53 4.53
N GLU A 148 -2.22 -20.72 4.64
CA GLU A 148 -0.76 -20.92 4.65
C GLU A 148 -0.07 -20.30 3.43
N VAL A 149 -0.63 -20.48 2.24
CA VAL A 149 -0.04 -19.95 1.00
C VAL A 149 -0.05 -18.42 1.00
N GLU A 150 -1.16 -17.80 1.38
CA GLU A 150 -1.26 -16.34 1.45
C GLU A 150 -0.38 -15.75 2.55
N ARG A 151 -0.28 -16.43 3.70
CA ARG A 151 0.61 -16.05 4.80
C ARG A 151 2.06 -16.06 4.35
N ASP A 152 2.51 -17.14 3.72
CA ASP A 152 3.90 -17.31 3.32
C ASP A 152 4.28 -16.30 2.22
N LYS A 153 3.39 -16.04 1.26
CA LYS A 153 3.56 -14.95 0.28
C LYS A 153 3.65 -13.57 0.92
N THR A 154 2.91 -13.34 1.99
CA THR A 154 2.91 -12.05 2.71
C THR A 154 4.20 -11.87 3.51
N ILE A 155 4.67 -12.92 4.21
CA ILE A 155 5.98 -12.90 4.88
C ILE A 155 7.10 -12.71 3.85
N ARG A 156 7.02 -13.41 2.71
CA ARG A 156 7.98 -13.25 1.62
C ARG A 156 8.01 -11.81 1.07
N LEU A 157 6.85 -11.18 0.89
CA LEU A 157 6.77 -9.77 0.55
C LEU A 157 7.53 -8.91 1.58
N PHE A 158 7.33 -9.14 2.87
CA PHE A 158 8.02 -8.37 3.93
C PHE A 158 9.54 -8.50 3.88
N GLU A 159 10.06 -9.70 3.62
CA GLU A 159 11.50 -9.93 3.41
C GLU A 159 12.02 -9.15 2.22
N VAL A 160 11.33 -9.20 1.08
CA VAL A 160 11.73 -8.51 -0.15
C VAL A 160 11.71 -7.00 0.04
N LEU A 161 10.73 -6.45 0.75
CA LEU A 161 10.71 -5.03 1.12
C LEU A 161 11.96 -4.63 1.93
N ASP A 162 12.38 -5.45 2.91
CA ASP A 162 13.61 -5.17 3.64
C ASP A 162 14.87 -5.34 2.75
N LYS A 163 14.88 -6.27 1.80
CA LYS A 163 15.94 -6.38 0.78
C LYS A 163 16.03 -5.13 -0.10
N VAL A 164 14.90 -4.58 -0.59
CA VAL A 164 14.88 -3.30 -1.34
C VAL A 164 15.56 -2.18 -0.55
N CYS A 165 15.32 -2.11 0.76
CA CYS A 165 15.98 -1.14 1.64
C CYS A 165 17.49 -1.37 1.82
N ALA A 166 17.99 -2.59 1.63
CA ALA A 166 19.44 -2.88 1.65
C ALA A 166 20.13 -2.52 0.33
N THR A 167 19.44 -2.72 -0.80
CA THR A 167 20.05 -2.69 -2.13
C THR A 167 19.95 -1.34 -2.82
N THR A 168 18.96 -0.54 -2.47
CA THR A 168 18.73 0.77 -3.11
C THR A 168 19.25 1.92 -2.26
N ASN A 169 19.48 3.06 -2.91
CA ASN A 169 19.91 4.28 -2.25
C ASN A 169 18.78 4.87 -1.39
N ASN A 170 19.15 5.44 -0.25
CA ASN A 170 18.20 6.15 0.60
C ASN A 170 17.81 7.48 -0.07
N LEU A 171 16.56 7.58 -0.51
CA LEU A 171 15.96 8.75 -1.16
C LEU A 171 15.54 9.83 -0.17
N ALA A 172 15.77 9.62 1.12
CA ALA A 172 15.43 10.56 2.19
C ALA A 172 15.86 12.01 1.95
N LYS A 173 16.99 12.24 1.28
CA LYS A 173 17.54 13.59 1.08
C LYS A 173 16.74 14.44 0.09
N THR A 174 15.93 13.82 -0.77
CA THR A 174 15.18 14.51 -1.82
C THR A 174 13.68 14.61 -1.51
N ASN A 175 13.22 14.04 -0.40
CA ASN A 175 11.83 14.15 0.02
C ASN A 175 11.66 15.33 0.99
N GLY A 176 11.12 16.44 0.50
CA GLY A 176 10.91 17.66 1.28
C GLY A 176 9.91 17.52 2.43
N ALA A 177 9.03 16.50 2.41
CA ALA A 177 8.08 16.24 3.48
C ALA A 177 8.67 15.34 4.58
N LYS A 178 9.78 14.65 4.33
CA LYS A 178 10.34 13.69 5.28
C LYS A 178 10.85 14.38 6.55
N CYS A 179 10.51 13.80 7.69
CA CYS A 179 11.08 14.16 8.98
C CYS A 179 12.17 13.17 9.39
N LEU A 180 11.82 11.88 9.55
CA LEU A 180 12.71 10.85 10.08
C LEU A 180 12.69 9.55 9.28
N GLY A 181 13.56 8.62 9.68
CA GLY A 181 13.69 7.28 9.12
C GLY A 181 14.36 7.22 7.76
N ARG A 182 14.09 6.14 7.02
CA ARG A 182 14.66 5.86 5.68
C ARG A 182 13.55 5.62 4.68
N MET A 183 13.79 6.03 3.45
CA MET A 183 12.88 5.84 2.32
C MET A 183 13.72 5.39 1.13
N HIS A 184 13.27 4.34 0.48
CA HIS A 184 13.91 3.65 -0.61
C HIS A 184 12.88 3.53 -1.73
N ALA A 185 13.31 3.36 -2.97
CA ALA A 185 12.38 3.06 -4.06
C ALA A 185 12.96 2.00 -4.99
N TRP A 186 12.04 1.28 -5.63
CA TRP A 186 12.28 0.32 -6.69
C TRP A 186 11.43 0.68 -7.90
N GLY A 187 11.91 0.35 -9.09
CA GLY A 187 11.21 0.58 -10.36
C GLY A 187 11.85 1.67 -11.20
N TRP A 188 11.01 2.43 -11.89
CA TRP A 188 11.41 3.38 -12.92
C TRP A 188 11.24 4.82 -12.45
N SER A 189 12.22 5.66 -12.77
CA SER A 189 12.26 7.08 -12.43
C SER A 189 12.63 7.90 -13.66
N PRO A 190 12.29 9.21 -13.71
CA PRO A 190 12.81 10.07 -14.75
C PRO A 190 14.34 10.14 -14.66
N SER A 191 15.01 10.03 -15.81
CA SER A 191 16.45 10.28 -15.87
C SER A 191 16.74 11.76 -16.04
N PHE A 192 17.68 12.27 -15.24
CA PHE A 192 18.21 13.63 -15.34
C PHE A 192 19.51 13.67 -16.15
N ALA A 193 20.01 12.53 -16.61
CA ALA A 193 21.17 12.49 -17.50
C ALA A 193 20.78 13.08 -18.88
N PRO A 194 21.71 13.80 -19.54
CA PRO A 194 21.51 14.22 -20.92
C PRO A 194 21.18 13.01 -21.80
N SER A 195 20.21 13.16 -22.70
CA SER A 195 19.82 12.11 -23.64
C SER A 195 19.33 10.81 -22.99
N LYS A 196 18.88 10.84 -21.74
CA LYS A 196 18.17 9.72 -21.11
C LYS A 196 16.76 10.15 -20.68
N ALA A 197 15.79 9.28 -20.93
CA ALA A 197 14.39 9.51 -20.59
C ALA A 197 14.06 8.93 -19.22
N VAL A 198 14.40 7.66 -19.01
CA VAL A 198 14.05 6.89 -17.82
C VAL A 198 15.26 6.14 -17.30
N LYS A 199 15.29 5.90 -16.01
CA LYS A 199 16.34 5.12 -15.33
C LYS A 199 15.75 4.28 -14.21
N ARG A 200 16.44 3.22 -13.82
CA ARG A 200 16.05 2.44 -12.64
C ARG A 200 16.60 3.00 -11.34
N TYR A 201 15.87 2.74 -10.26
CA TYR A 201 16.38 2.90 -8.91
C TYR A 201 17.43 1.82 -8.60
N LYS A 202 18.62 1.98 -9.17
CA LYS A 202 19.76 1.08 -9.00
C LYS A 202 20.83 1.69 -8.07
N PRO A 203 21.62 0.87 -7.36
CA PRO A 203 22.79 1.35 -6.65
C PRO A 203 23.86 1.88 -7.62
N ALA A 204 24.86 2.57 -7.10
CA ALA A 204 25.98 3.03 -7.92
C ALA A 204 26.72 1.81 -8.53
N PRO A 205 27.18 1.89 -9.79
CA PRO A 205 27.99 0.83 -10.40
C PRO A 205 29.19 0.46 -9.53
N GLY A 206 29.46 -0.84 -9.37
CA GLY A 206 30.59 -1.36 -8.57
C GLY A 206 30.37 -1.36 -7.06
N SER A 207 29.17 -1.01 -6.58
CA SER A 207 28.84 -1.15 -5.15
C SER A 207 28.68 -2.62 -4.75
N ASP A 208 28.90 -2.92 -3.48
CA ASP A 208 28.60 -4.21 -2.85
C ASP A 208 27.10 -4.57 -2.89
N LYS A 209 26.24 -3.62 -3.26
CA LYS A 209 24.79 -3.79 -3.40
C LYS A 209 24.35 -4.25 -4.78
N THR A 210 25.19 -4.12 -5.80
CA THR A 210 24.81 -4.40 -7.20
C THR A 210 24.37 -5.84 -7.38
N GLN A 211 25.15 -6.82 -6.91
CA GLN A 211 24.78 -8.23 -6.99
C GLN A 211 23.43 -8.53 -6.32
N LYS A 212 23.20 -8.01 -5.11
CA LYS A 212 21.94 -8.20 -4.38
C LYS A 212 20.76 -7.53 -5.08
N TRP A 213 21.00 -6.42 -5.78
CA TRP A 213 19.99 -5.76 -6.60
C TRP A 213 19.66 -6.63 -7.83
N ASP A 214 20.65 -7.20 -8.49
CA ASP A 214 20.45 -8.09 -9.65
C ASP A 214 19.66 -9.35 -9.26
N GLU A 215 19.95 -9.94 -8.09
CA GLU A 215 19.20 -11.06 -7.53
C GLU A 215 17.71 -10.72 -7.32
N LEU A 216 17.41 -9.52 -6.81
CA LEU A 216 16.03 -9.04 -6.67
C LEU A 216 15.35 -8.82 -8.03
N ALA A 217 16.09 -8.24 -8.98
CA ALA A 217 15.62 -8.00 -10.34
C ALA A 217 15.39 -9.31 -11.12
N GLY A 218 16.07 -10.39 -10.75
CA GLY A 218 15.97 -11.73 -11.35
C GLY A 218 14.68 -12.50 -11.08
N GLY A 219 13.66 -11.89 -10.47
CA GLY A 219 12.31 -12.44 -10.37
C GLY A 219 11.61 -12.20 -9.04
N GLU A 220 12.34 -11.95 -7.94
CA GLU A 220 11.73 -11.73 -6.63
C GLU A 220 10.76 -10.53 -6.65
N ILE A 221 11.12 -9.47 -7.37
CA ILE A 221 10.27 -8.27 -7.48
C ILE A 221 8.99 -8.56 -8.27
N GLU A 222 9.05 -9.38 -9.32
CA GLU A 222 7.87 -9.71 -10.13
C GLU A 222 6.86 -10.50 -9.29
N GLU A 223 7.34 -11.47 -8.51
CA GLU A 223 6.50 -12.25 -7.59
C GLU A 223 5.78 -11.35 -6.58
N VAL A 224 6.52 -10.47 -5.90
CA VAL A 224 5.91 -9.59 -4.89
C VAL A 224 5.03 -8.52 -5.51
N ALA A 225 5.30 -8.08 -6.74
CA ALA A 225 4.42 -7.16 -7.46
C ALA A 225 3.07 -7.82 -7.73
N ALA A 226 3.06 -9.07 -8.21
CA ALA A 226 1.82 -9.82 -8.43
C ALA A 226 1.03 -10.01 -7.11
N HIS A 227 1.73 -10.22 -5.99
CA HIS A 227 1.11 -10.29 -4.67
C HIS A 227 0.51 -8.94 -4.26
N LEU A 228 1.28 -7.86 -4.33
CA LEU A 228 0.81 -6.49 -4.02
C LEU A 228 -0.41 -6.09 -4.87
N GLU A 229 -0.41 -6.39 -6.17
CA GLU A 229 -1.57 -6.16 -7.04
C GLU A 229 -2.79 -6.97 -6.59
N THR A 230 -2.59 -8.23 -6.22
CA THR A 230 -3.66 -9.09 -5.69
C THR A 230 -4.23 -8.49 -4.40
N ARG A 231 -3.36 -8.02 -3.50
CA ARG A 231 -3.76 -7.35 -2.25
C ARG A 231 -4.49 -6.05 -2.52
N PHE A 232 -4.00 -5.20 -3.42
CA PHE A 232 -4.67 -3.96 -3.79
C PHE A 232 -6.08 -4.24 -4.36
N ARG A 233 -6.21 -5.19 -5.29
CA ARG A 233 -7.52 -5.58 -5.84
C ARG A 233 -8.47 -6.12 -4.75
N LYS A 234 -7.94 -6.91 -3.80
CA LYS A 234 -8.70 -7.45 -2.65
C LYS A 234 -9.07 -6.37 -1.61
N THR A 235 -8.39 -5.23 -1.59
CA THR A 235 -8.68 -4.13 -0.65
C THR A 235 -9.58 -3.09 -1.28
N TYR A 236 -9.34 -2.73 -2.54
CA TYR A 236 -10.18 -1.77 -3.26
C TYR A 236 -10.10 -1.98 -4.78
N ARG A 237 -10.97 -2.86 -5.29
CA ARG A 237 -11.01 -3.22 -6.71
C ARG A 237 -11.18 -2.03 -7.64
N CYS A 238 -12.06 -1.07 -7.33
CA CYS A 238 -12.25 0.13 -8.16
C CYS A 238 -10.96 0.90 -8.38
N GLY A 239 -10.25 1.22 -7.29
CA GLY A 239 -9.03 2.00 -7.39
C GLY A 239 -7.92 1.22 -8.08
N PHE A 240 -7.86 -0.09 -7.88
CA PHE A 240 -6.94 -0.95 -8.64
C PHE A 240 -7.19 -0.87 -10.16
N GLU A 241 -8.44 -1.04 -10.62
CA GLU A 241 -8.77 -0.95 -12.05
C GLU A 241 -8.52 0.47 -12.57
N ALA A 242 -8.86 1.52 -11.80
CA ALA A 242 -8.59 2.90 -12.19
C ALA A 242 -7.08 3.16 -12.38
N VAL A 243 -6.23 2.66 -11.47
CA VAL A 243 -4.77 2.73 -11.59
C VAL A 243 -4.29 1.99 -12.83
N LYS A 244 -4.82 0.80 -13.13
CA LYS A 244 -4.46 0.05 -14.35
C LYS A 244 -4.84 0.81 -15.61
N THR A 245 -6.08 1.30 -15.70
CA THR A 245 -6.54 2.12 -16.84
C THR A 245 -5.66 3.35 -17.03
N THR A 246 -5.36 4.10 -15.97
CA THR A 246 -4.47 5.27 -16.05
C THR A 246 -3.05 4.88 -16.48
N ALA A 247 -2.53 3.74 -16.05
CA ALA A 247 -1.21 3.26 -16.47
C ALA A 247 -1.18 2.88 -17.96
N GLU A 248 -2.24 2.24 -18.48
CA GLU A 248 -2.41 1.91 -19.90
C GLU A 248 -2.49 3.17 -20.76
N GLU A 249 -3.37 4.11 -20.39
CA GLU A 249 -3.58 5.38 -21.08
C GLU A 249 -2.33 6.26 -21.17
N HIS A 250 -1.38 6.07 -20.24
CA HIS A 250 -0.17 6.86 -20.14
C HIS A 250 1.12 6.07 -20.41
N HIS A 251 1.00 4.84 -20.92
CA HIS A 251 2.14 3.95 -21.24
C HIS A 251 3.14 3.86 -20.08
N VAL A 252 2.63 3.70 -18.85
CA VAL A 252 3.47 3.64 -17.66
C VAL A 252 4.09 2.27 -17.53
N VAL A 253 5.42 2.24 -17.45
CA VAL A 253 6.18 1.01 -17.25
C VAL A 253 6.07 0.62 -15.78
N PRO A 254 5.59 -0.60 -15.45
CA PRO A 254 5.42 -1.01 -14.07
C PRO A 254 6.78 -1.18 -13.37
N PHE A 255 6.84 -0.98 -12.05
CA PHE A 255 8.08 -1.06 -11.27
C PHE A 255 8.75 -2.44 -11.33
N SER A 256 7.96 -3.48 -11.61
CA SER A 256 8.42 -4.86 -11.75
C SER A 256 9.03 -5.18 -13.12
N ALA A 257 8.84 -4.31 -14.12
CA ALA A 257 9.40 -4.53 -15.45
C ALA A 257 10.93 -4.53 -15.40
N SER A 258 11.53 -5.61 -15.91
CA SER A 258 12.95 -5.69 -16.20
C SER A 258 13.36 -4.93 -17.46
N ASN A 259 12.43 -4.73 -18.40
CA ASN A 259 12.67 -3.98 -19.63
C ASN A 259 11.44 -3.12 -19.94
N PRO A 260 11.59 -1.79 -20.11
CA PRO A 260 10.47 -0.88 -20.34
C PRO A 260 9.82 -1.06 -21.73
N ASN A 261 10.49 -1.75 -22.66
CA ASN A 261 9.99 -2.03 -24.01
C ASN A 261 9.43 -3.44 -24.18
N CYS A 262 9.27 -4.21 -23.10
CA CYS A 262 8.70 -5.55 -23.20
C CYS A 262 7.27 -5.49 -23.76
N SER A 263 6.96 -6.32 -24.77
CA SER A 263 5.65 -6.30 -25.44
C SER A 263 4.50 -6.85 -24.59
N LYS A 264 4.78 -7.42 -23.42
CA LYS A 264 3.81 -8.06 -22.52
C LYS A 264 3.76 -7.42 -21.14
N LEU A 265 4.12 -6.14 -21.03
CA LEU A 265 4.06 -5.43 -19.74
C LEU A 265 2.62 -5.38 -19.24
N GLN A 266 2.41 -5.83 -18.01
CA GLN A 266 1.16 -5.58 -17.31
C GLN A 266 1.15 -4.12 -16.86
N ALA A 267 0.10 -3.38 -17.20
CA ALA A 267 -0.01 -2.01 -16.78
C ALA A 267 -0.09 -1.89 -15.26
N GLY A 268 0.62 -0.92 -14.71
CA GLY A 268 0.71 -0.73 -13.27
C GLY A 268 1.61 0.44 -12.86
N PRO A 269 1.80 0.61 -11.54
CA PRO A 269 2.59 1.70 -10.99
C PRO A 269 4.07 1.58 -11.33
N ASN A 270 4.75 2.70 -11.64
CA ASN A 270 6.17 2.70 -11.98
C ASN A 270 7.12 2.70 -10.78
N SER A 271 6.60 2.97 -9.58
CA SER A 271 7.41 3.09 -8.37
C SER A 271 6.83 2.26 -7.23
N LEU A 272 7.69 1.45 -6.60
CA LEU A 272 7.47 0.86 -5.29
C LEU A 272 8.36 1.59 -4.28
N THR A 273 7.77 2.39 -3.41
CA THR A 273 8.48 3.04 -2.31
C THR A 273 8.48 2.11 -1.10
N VAL A 274 9.60 2.03 -0.38
CA VAL A 274 9.72 1.29 0.88
C VAL A 274 10.31 2.18 1.96
N THR A 275 9.70 2.20 3.13
CA THR A 275 10.12 3.01 4.28
C THR A 275 10.51 2.11 5.45
N LYS A 276 11.48 2.53 6.27
CA LYS A 276 11.89 1.82 7.49
C LYS A 276 12.48 2.73 8.57
N ASN A 277 12.73 2.16 9.74
CA ASN A 277 13.42 2.79 10.89
C ASN A 277 12.71 4.06 11.40
N GLY A 278 11.40 3.95 11.67
CA GLY A 278 10.61 5.07 12.20
C GLY A 278 10.40 6.19 11.20
N PHE A 279 10.19 5.84 9.93
CA PHE A 279 9.85 6.81 8.90
C PHE A 279 8.63 7.64 9.33
N SER A 280 8.76 8.96 9.17
CA SER A 280 7.69 9.93 9.39
C SER A 280 7.84 11.07 8.39
N ASN A 281 6.72 11.68 8.01
CA ASN A 281 6.66 12.81 7.09
C ASN A 281 5.50 13.74 7.42
N ARG A 282 5.68 15.02 7.08
CA ARG A 282 4.67 16.06 7.18
C ARG A 282 3.47 15.75 6.29
N GLN A 283 2.36 16.39 6.59
CA GLN A 283 1.18 16.38 5.74
C GLN A 283 1.50 16.96 4.35
N HIS A 284 1.20 16.21 3.30
CA HIS A 284 1.43 16.60 1.92
C HIS A 284 0.41 15.93 1.01
N GLN A 285 0.36 16.39 -0.24
CA GLN A 285 -0.30 15.70 -1.34
C GLN A 285 0.79 15.16 -2.26
N ASP A 286 0.58 13.97 -2.79
CA ASP A 286 1.52 13.37 -3.72
C ASP A 286 1.44 14.06 -5.09
N HIS A 287 2.59 14.23 -5.75
CA HIS A 287 2.64 14.64 -7.16
C HIS A 287 2.54 13.42 -8.08
N ASP A 288 1.51 12.60 -7.85
CA ASP A 288 1.27 11.38 -8.59
C ASP A 288 0.31 11.59 -9.77
N LEU A 289 0.43 10.70 -10.74
CA LEU A 289 -0.47 10.54 -11.87
C LEU A 289 -1.65 9.63 -11.51
N SER A 290 -1.42 8.64 -10.64
CA SER A 290 -2.42 7.67 -10.27
C SER A 290 -3.55 8.33 -9.47
N PRO A 291 -4.82 8.02 -9.77
CA PRO A 291 -5.95 8.54 -9.00
C PRO A 291 -5.99 7.99 -7.57
N TYR A 292 -5.36 6.84 -7.35
CA TYR A 292 -5.27 6.16 -6.06
C TYR A 292 -3.87 5.61 -5.84
N THR A 293 -3.47 5.57 -4.58
CA THR A 293 -2.23 4.95 -4.11
C THR A 293 -2.60 3.80 -3.19
N PHE A 294 -1.88 2.68 -3.30
CA PHE A 294 -1.98 1.56 -2.38
C PHE A 294 -0.73 1.46 -1.53
N GLY A 295 -0.90 1.16 -0.24
CA GLY A 295 0.22 0.97 0.66
C GLY A 295 -0.07 -0.06 1.72
N MET A 296 1.01 -0.53 2.34
CA MET A 296 0.98 -1.49 3.43
C MET A 296 2.00 -1.09 4.48
N PHE A 297 1.74 -1.40 5.75
CA PHE A 297 2.76 -1.28 6.79
C PHE A 297 2.58 -2.32 7.90
N PHE A 298 3.71 -2.69 8.51
CA PHE A 298 3.81 -3.64 9.61
C PHE A 298 5.03 -3.29 10.47
N ALA A 299 5.03 -3.69 11.75
CA ALA A 299 6.24 -3.77 12.53
C ALA A 299 6.64 -5.23 12.75
N GLY A 300 7.92 -5.46 12.95
CA GLY A 300 8.47 -6.79 13.10
C GLY A 300 9.85 -6.77 13.74
N ASN A 301 10.27 -7.94 14.18
CA ASN A 301 11.57 -8.13 14.80
C ASN A 301 12.67 -8.00 13.74
N ALA A 302 13.80 -7.48 14.20
CA ALA A 302 14.97 -7.32 13.37
C ALA A 302 16.20 -7.98 14.03
N THR A 303 17.16 -8.34 13.20
CA THR A 303 18.50 -8.72 13.64
C THR A 303 19.48 -7.90 12.84
N ASP A 304 20.32 -7.12 13.53
CA ASP A 304 21.22 -6.13 12.92
C ASP A 304 20.53 -5.17 11.94
N GLY A 305 19.27 -4.83 12.22
CA GLY A 305 18.45 -3.91 11.43
C GLY A 305 17.88 -4.52 10.15
N ARG A 306 17.91 -5.86 10.03
CA ARG A 306 17.30 -6.65 8.95
C ARG A 306 16.07 -7.37 9.47
N PHE A 307 15.01 -7.45 8.67
CA PHE A 307 13.83 -8.23 9.04
C PHE A 307 14.21 -9.71 9.17
N ASN A 308 13.77 -10.39 10.23
CA ASN A 308 14.13 -11.78 10.50
C ASN A 308 13.00 -12.78 10.20
N GLY A 309 11.92 -12.35 9.55
CA GLY A 309 10.74 -13.18 9.25
C GLY A 309 9.67 -13.18 10.33
N ASP A 310 9.94 -12.60 11.50
CA ASP A 310 9.03 -12.62 12.64
C ASP A 310 8.38 -11.26 12.89
N VAL A 311 7.05 -11.21 12.81
CA VAL A 311 6.26 -10.01 13.12
C VAL A 311 5.74 -9.99 14.57
N HIS A 312 5.87 -11.11 15.28
CA HIS A 312 5.28 -11.27 16.60
C HIS A 312 5.97 -10.37 17.64
N GLY A 313 5.18 -9.63 18.43
CA GLY A 313 5.68 -8.70 19.44
C GLY A 313 6.44 -7.48 18.87
N GLY A 314 6.50 -7.30 17.55
CA GLY A 314 7.15 -6.14 16.92
C GLY A 314 6.32 -4.87 17.09
N ASN A 315 4.99 -4.98 17.01
CA ASN A 315 4.08 -3.83 17.02
C ASN A 315 4.03 -3.15 18.39
N GLY A 316 4.13 -3.89 19.49
CA GLY A 316 4.18 -3.32 20.85
C GLY A 316 5.46 -2.52 21.16
N LYS A 317 6.51 -2.64 20.35
CA LYS A 317 7.83 -2.02 20.57
C LYS A 317 8.00 -0.68 19.82
N VAL A 318 7.09 -0.38 18.90
CA VAL A 318 7.12 0.84 18.08
C VAL A 318 5.94 1.71 18.48
N ILE A 319 6.21 2.97 18.87
CA ILE A 319 5.21 3.93 19.31
C ILE A 319 5.11 5.03 18.26
N GLY A 320 3.90 5.30 17.79
CA GLY A 320 3.67 6.30 16.74
C GLY A 320 3.88 5.72 15.33
N GLY A 321 4.07 6.61 14.35
CA GLY A 321 4.20 6.23 12.94
C GLY A 321 2.87 6.07 12.21
N GLU A 322 1.73 6.28 12.84
CA GLU A 322 0.42 6.07 12.24
C GLU A 322 0.28 6.82 10.91
N PHE A 323 -0.41 6.19 9.95
CA PHE A 323 -0.83 6.91 8.73
C PHE A 323 -1.95 7.87 9.09
N PHE A 324 -1.91 9.08 8.54
CA PHE A 324 -2.76 10.18 8.99
C PHE A 324 -3.38 10.94 7.81
N TRP A 325 -4.71 10.95 7.73
CA TRP A 325 -5.47 11.87 6.86
C TRP A 325 -5.85 13.12 7.65
N GLY A 326 -5.05 14.16 7.48
CA GLY A 326 -5.06 15.33 8.36
C GLY A 326 -6.34 16.12 8.24
N GLY A 327 -6.76 16.42 7.00
CA GLY A 327 -7.99 17.16 6.74
C GLY A 327 -9.24 16.45 7.25
N TYR A 328 -9.23 15.11 7.22
CA TYR A 328 -10.36 14.28 7.64
C TYR A 328 -10.35 13.89 9.13
N GLY A 329 -9.26 14.19 9.86
CA GLY A 329 -9.14 13.80 11.26
C GLY A 329 -9.09 12.29 11.48
N ILE A 330 -8.60 11.51 10.49
CA ILE A 330 -8.51 10.05 10.59
C ILE A 330 -7.06 9.61 10.78
N VAL A 331 -6.82 8.85 11.83
CA VAL A 331 -5.53 8.21 12.12
C VAL A 331 -5.69 6.69 12.00
N VAL A 332 -4.80 6.06 11.24
CA VAL A 332 -4.72 4.59 11.15
C VAL A 332 -3.76 4.10 12.21
N GLY A 333 -4.31 3.58 13.31
CA GLY A 333 -3.55 3.10 14.45
C GLY A 333 -2.57 1.98 14.11
N THR A 334 -1.60 1.77 15.00
CA THR A 334 -0.67 0.65 14.92
C THR A 334 -1.43 -0.68 14.92
N ALA A 335 -1.03 -1.57 14.01
CA ALA A 335 -1.55 -2.93 13.95
C ALA A 335 -1.28 -3.68 15.27
N ALA A 336 -2.14 -4.63 15.64
CA ALA A 336 -1.84 -5.54 16.75
C ALA A 336 -0.73 -6.53 16.36
N ASP A 337 -0.16 -7.27 17.31
CA ASP A 337 0.81 -8.32 17.00
C ASP A 337 0.24 -9.33 15.99
N ASP A 338 1.11 -9.82 15.10
CA ASP A 338 0.76 -10.67 13.96
C ASP A 338 -0.19 -10.02 12.94
N GLU A 339 -0.41 -8.71 13.03
CA GLU A 339 -1.20 -7.95 12.08
C GLU A 339 -0.37 -6.97 11.25
N PHE A 340 -0.87 -6.72 10.05
CA PHE A 340 -0.40 -5.67 9.15
C PHE A 340 -1.59 -4.85 8.65
N VAL A 341 -1.30 -3.64 8.20
CA VAL A 341 -2.30 -2.73 7.64
C VAL A 341 -2.12 -2.65 6.14
N GLU A 342 -3.24 -2.64 5.43
CA GLU A 342 -3.36 -2.28 4.03
C GLU A 342 -4.22 -1.04 3.92
N LEU A 343 -3.84 -0.13 3.05
CA LEU A 343 -4.61 1.08 2.82
C LEU A 343 -4.60 1.49 1.35
N MET A 344 -5.67 2.17 0.98
CA MET A 344 -5.80 2.89 -0.27
C MET A 344 -6.18 4.33 0.04
N TRP A 345 -5.59 5.29 -0.67
CA TRP A 345 -5.90 6.72 -0.54
C TRP A 345 -5.78 7.44 -1.89
N ARG A 346 -6.37 8.64 -1.98
CA ARG A 346 -6.24 9.52 -3.15
C ARG A 346 -5.02 10.44 -3.00
N GLY A 347 -3.81 9.90 -3.25
CA GLY A 347 -2.53 10.60 -3.01
C GLY A 347 -2.48 12.04 -3.51
N PRO A 348 -2.85 12.32 -4.78
CA PRO A 348 -2.86 13.68 -5.32
C PRO A 348 -3.94 14.62 -4.76
N GLN A 349 -5.04 14.08 -4.20
CA GLN A 349 -6.20 14.85 -3.80
C GLN A 349 -6.21 15.12 -2.29
N ASP A 350 -5.78 14.15 -1.49
CA ASP A 350 -5.95 14.19 -0.04
C ASP A 350 -4.62 14.46 0.66
N PHE A 351 -4.63 15.46 1.55
CA PHE A 351 -3.52 15.68 2.47
C PHE A 351 -3.37 14.49 3.41
N HIS A 352 -2.18 13.89 3.37
CA HIS A 352 -1.83 12.74 4.17
C HIS A 352 -0.37 12.78 4.65
N GLY A 353 -0.06 11.97 5.64
CA GLY A 353 1.30 11.88 6.20
C GLY A 353 1.45 10.72 7.17
N THR A 354 2.61 10.65 7.79
CA THR A 354 3.00 9.60 8.72
C THR A 354 3.47 10.28 10.00
N LEU A 355 2.75 10.05 11.10
CA LEU A 355 3.05 10.68 12.39
C LEU A 355 4.46 10.32 12.87
N ALA A 356 5.01 11.13 13.77
CA ALA A 356 6.30 10.86 14.40
C ALA A 356 6.32 9.48 15.06
N CYS A 357 7.45 8.79 14.92
CA CYS A 357 7.61 7.40 15.35
C CYS A 357 8.84 7.25 16.23
N ARG A 358 8.68 6.67 17.41
CA ARG A 358 9.77 6.37 18.36
C ARG A 358 9.74 4.91 18.79
N LEU A 359 10.83 4.49 19.41
CA LEU A 359 10.94 3.17 20.00
C LEU A 359 10.52 3.19 21.47
N GLY A 360 10.02 2.05 21.95
CA GLY A 360 9.88 1.80 23.38
C GLY A 360 11.23 1.64 24.08
N ASP A 361 11.21 1.68 25.41
CA ASP A 361 12.42 1.61 26.22
C ASP A 361 13.20 0.31 25.99
N GLY A 362 14.54 0.43 25.95
CA GLY A 362 15.44 -0.70 25.71
C GLY A 362 15.43 -1.25 24.27
N GLN A 363 14.69 -0.64 23.35
CA GLN A 363 14.66 -1.05 21.95
C GLN A 363 15.62 -0.23 21.08
N SER A 364 15.96 -0.79 19.92
CA SER A 364 16.79 -0.15 18.89
C SER A 364 16.27 -0.48 17.49
N TRP A 365 16.58 0.35 16.50
CA TRP A 365 16.27 0.02 15.11
C TRP A 365 17.05 -1.20 14.57
N LYS A 366 17.94 -1.79 15.38
CA LYS A 366 18.64 -3.04 15.06
C LYS A 366 17.84 -4.28 15.44
N ASN A 367 16.99 -4.22 16.47
CA ASN A 367 16.23 -5.36 16.98
C ASN A 367 14.71 -5.28 16.70
N VAL A 368 14.20 -4.13 16.30
CA VAL A 368 12.83 -3.95 15.82
C VAL A 368 12.80 -2.86 14.75
N SER A 369 11.91 -2.98 13.78
CA SER A 369 11.61 -1.87 12.87
C SER A 369 10.14 -1.89 12.48
N ARG A 370 9.71 -0.77 11.90
CA ARG A 370 8.46 -0.65 11.18
C ARG A 370 8.77 -0.43 9.71
N TRP A 371 8.20 -1.28 8.87
CA TRP A 371 8.31 -1.16 7.42
C TRP A 371 6.98 -0.66 6.86
N GLY A 372 7.08 0.20 5.86
CA GLY A 372 5.95 0.61 5.04
C GLY A 372 6.30 0.47 3.57
N CYS A 373 5.30 0.31 2.72
CA CYS A 373 5.49 0.43 1.28
C CYS A 373 4.29 1.12 0.63
N SER A 374 4.52 1.75 -0.52
CA SER A 374 3.48 2.29 -1.38
C SER A 374 3.78 2.02 -2.85
N MET A 375 2.73 1.74 -3.62
CA MET A 375 2.77 1.61 -5.07
C MET A 375 2.21 2.88 -5.70
N GLN A 376 3.04 3.59 -6.46
CA GLN A 376 2.73 4.93 -6.99
C GLN A 376 3.03 5.04 -8.47
N MET A 377 2.22 5.85 -9.17
CA MET A 377 2.53 6.32 -10.52
C MET A 377 2.99 7.77 -10.46
N THR A 378 4.27 8.05 -10.66
CA THR A 378 4.79 9.41 -10.44
C THR A 378 4.52 10.30 -11.65
N LYS A 379 4.02 11.52 -11.44
CA LYS A 379 3.73 12.47 -12.54
C LYS A 379 4.99 12.87 -13.31
N ALA A 380 6.12 12.98 -12.61
CA ALA A 380 7.42 13.31 -13.19
C ALA A 380 7.88 12.25 -14.21
N TYR A 381 7.62 10.95 -13.93
CA TYR A 381 7.90 9.87 -14.88
C TYR A 381 7.14 10.08 -16.19
N ARG A 382 5.82 10.32 -16.12
CA ARG A 382 4.99 10.56 -17.30
C ARG A 382 5.45 11.77 -18.10
N GLN A 383 5.66 12.91 -17.44
CA GLN A 383 6.08 14.15 -18.10
C GLN A 383 7.37 13.96 -18.90
N ARG A 384 8.33 13.22 -18.33
CA ARG A 384 9.58 12.90 -19.02
C ARG A 384 9.35 11.88 -20.14
N SER A 385 8.56 10.84 -19.90
CA SER A 385 8.32 9.76 -20.85
C SER A 385 7.66 10.25 -22.13
N LEU A 386 6.64 11.12 -22.03
CA LEU A 386 5.94 11.68 -23.19
C LEU A 386 6.85 12.46 -24.15
N LYS A 387 7.99 12.97 -23.70
CA LYS A 387 8.95 13.67 -24.56
C LYS A 387 9.76 12.73 -25.46
N TYR A 388 9.87 11.46 -25.07
CA TYR A 388 10.87 10.54 -25.63
C TYR A 388 10.28 9.21 -26.11
N MET A 389 9.05 8.89 -25.75
CA MET A 389 8.36 7.73 -26.30
C MET A 389 8.00 7.95 -27.77
N ASP A 390 8.10 6.90 -28.57
CA ASP A 390 7.60 6.90 -29.93
C ASP A 390 6.05 6.78 -29.98
N HIS A 391 5.50 6.74 -31.19
CA HIS A 391 4.05 6.59 -31.40
C HIS A 391 3.47 5.25 -30.91
N LYS A 392 4.31 4.30 -30.51
CA LYS A 392 3.93 2.99 -29.95
C LYS A 392 4.09 2.95 -28.43
N GLY A 393 4.51 4.05 -27.79
CA GLY A 393 4.77 4.10 -26.36
C GLY A 393 6.07 3.40 -25.96
N GLN A 394 7.02 3.22 -26.89
CA GLN A 394 8.31 2.59 -26.62
C GLN A 394 9.41 3.64 -26.48
N PHE A 395 10.40 3.35 -25.64
CA PHE A 395 11.61 4.16 -25.52
C PHE A 395 12.65 3.67 -26.52
N PRO A 396 13.30 4.55 -27.31
CA PRO A 396 14.55 4.20 -27.97
C PRO A 396 15.57 3.66 -26.95
N GLU A 397 16.28 2.57 -27.28
CA GLU A 397 17.16 1.87 -26.34
C GLU A 397 18.25 2.79 -25.76
N GLU A 398 18.74 3.71 -26.58
CA GLU A 398 19.73 4.71 -26.18
C GLU A 398 19.23 5.69 -25.11
N LEU A 399 17.91 5.81 -24.91
CA LEU A 399 17.30 6.70 -23.91
C LEU A 399 17.04 6.01 -22.57
N ILE A 400 17.28 4.70 -22.46
CA ILE A 400 17.17 3.92 -21.23
C ILE A 400 18.52 3.94 -20.51
N ASP A 401 18.50 4.26 -19.22
CA ASP A 401 19.66 4.17 -18.32
C ASP A 401 19.42 3.00 -17.35
N ASP A 402 19.63 1.78 -17.86
CA ASP A 402 19.50 0.52 -17.10
C ASP A 402 20.73 0.22 -16.26
#